data_AF-A0A7G2LXU0-F1
#
_entry.id   AF-A0A7G2LXU0-F1
#
_cell.length_a   1.000
_cell.length_b   1.000
_cell.length_c   1.000
_cell.angle_alpha   90.00
_cell.angle_beta   90.00
_cell.angle_gamma   90.00
#
_symmetry.space_group_name_H-M   'P 1'
#
loop_
_entity.id
_entity.type
_entity.pdbx_description
1 polymer ?
#
loop_
_entity_poly.entity_id
_entity_poly.type
_entity_poly.pdbx_seq_one_letter_code
_entity_poly.pdbx_strand_id
1 'polypeptide(L)'
;GGRVRRISLPELTELTDLIARHGVLAGAEALVLHQERIYGAAADQMDARVVRRIKLAERMSAVDLLVLQQARARTMASTAEALGNAIVLCPTTAVTAMKTAPLEADQDAFFRANGLTLRNTSLGNFLDWCGVSIPNGTDADGMPTGFLLSASSGQDTALLAAALGCEEIIRG
;
A
#
# COMPACT_ATOMS: atom_id res chain seq x y z
N GLY A 1 7.32 -11.08 27.04
CA GLY A 1 7.71 -9.82 26.37
C GLY A 1 8.03 -10.09 24.91
N GLY A 2 7.83 -9.09 24.03
CA GLY A 2 8.15 -9.19 22.60
C GLY A 2 9.65 -9.08 22.32
N ARG A 3 10.12 -9.67 21.21
CA ARG A 3 11.50 -9.52 20.73
C ARG A 3 11.48 -8.76 19.40
N VAL A 4 12.11 -7.59 19.37
CA VAL A 4 12.25 -6.78 18.16
C VAL A 4 13.61 -7.05 17.53
N ARG A 5 13.63 -7.36 16.24
CA ARG A 5 14.85 -7.51 15.45
C ARG A 5 14.67 -6.84 14.10
N ARG A 6 15.77 -6.37 13.52
CA ARG A 6 15.80 -5.96 12.12
C ARG A 6 15.82 -7.19 11.23
N ILE A 7 15.06 -7.15 10.14
CA ILE A 7 15.02 -8.19 9.13
C ILE A 7 15.28 -7.56 7.77
N SER A 8 15.82 -8.35 6.84
CA SER A 8 15.90 -7.98 5.43
C SER A 8 14.81 -8.73 4.68
N LEU A 9 14.01 -8.02 3.90
CA LEU A 9 13.02 -8.57 2.99
C LEU A 9 13.30 -7.99 1.59
N PRO A 10 14.28 -8.55 0.85
CA PRO A 10 14.65 -8.05 -0.48
C PRO A 10 13.49 -8.07 -1.47
N GLU A 11 12.49 -8.92 -1.25
CA GLU A 11 11.24 -8.97 -2.02
C GLU A 11 10.55 -7.61 -2.06
N LEU A 12 10.59 -6.82 -0.99
CA LEU A 12 9.92 -5.50 -0.98
C LEU A 12 10.54 -4.52 -1.98
N THR A 13 11.86 -4.59 -2.18
CA THR A 13 12.56 -3.82 -3.22
C THR A 13 12.18 -4.34 -4.60
N GLU A 14 12.20 -5.66 -4.80
CA GLU A 14 11.78 -6.27 -6.06
C GLU A 14 10.36 -5.85 -6.46
N LEU A 15 9.42 -5.86 -5.51
CA LEU A 15 8.04 -5.44 -5.74
C LEU A 15 7.94 -3.98 -6.19
N THR A 16 8.70 -3.10 -5.55
CA THR A 16 8.72 -1.68 -5.91
C THR A 16 9.23 -1.50 -7.35
N ASP A 17 10.29 -2.22 -7.73
CA ASP A 17 10.86 -2.17 -9.07
C ASP A 17 9.93 -2.78 -10.13
N LEU A 18 9.20 -3.84 -9.80
CA LEU A 18 8.23 -4.47 -10.69
C LEU A 18 7.03 -3.56 -10.92
N ILE A 19 6.49 -2.94 -9.86
CA ILE A 19 5.38 -1.99 -9.97
C ILE A 19 5.79 -0.77 -10.81
N ALA A 20 7.00 -0.26 -10.61
CA ALA A 20 7.52 0.85 -11.39
C ALA A 20 7.68 0.52 -12.89
N ARG A 21 8.06 -0.72 -13.21
CA ARG A 21 8.30 -1.17 -14.60
C ARG A 21 7.03 -1.60 -15.34
N HIS A 22 6.18 -2.38 -14.68
CA HIS A 22 5.06 -3.08 -15.31
C HIS A 22 3.70 -2.45 -14.97
N GLY A 23 3.65 -1.53 -14.00
CA GLY A 23 2.42 -0.90 -13.53
C GLY A 23 1.81 -1.61 -12.33
N VAL A 24 0.55 -1.27 -12.03
CA VAL A 24 -0.17 -1.77 -10.85
C VAL A 24 -1.29 -2.73 -11.24
N LEU A 25 -1.33 -3.92 -10.63
CA LEU A 25 -2.35 -4.95 -10.91
C LEU A 25 -3.77 -4.41 -10.79
N ALA A 26 -4.06 -3.70 -9.70
CA ALA A 26 -5.37 -3.09 -9.46
C ALA A 26 -5.79 -2.08 -10.55
N GLY A 27 -4.83 -1.49 -11.28
CA GLY A 27 -5.13 -0.60 -12.41
C GLY A 27 -5.72 -1.36 -13.60
N ALA A 28 -5.16 -2.53 -13.92
CA ALA A 28 -5.67 -3.39 -14.99
C ALA A 28 -7.07 -3.92 -14.65
N GLU A 29 -7.28 -4.38 -13.42
CA GLU A 29 -8.58 -4.85 -12.93
C GLU A 29 -9.63 -3.73 -12.94
N ALA A 30 -9.25 -2.52 -12.49
CA ALA A 30 -10.13 -1.36 -12.53
C ALA A 30 -10.48 -0.94 -13.96
N LEU A 31 -9.54 -1.04 -14.91
CA LEU A 31 -9.81 -0.74 -16.31
C LEU A 31 -10.80 -1.75 -16.90
N VAL A 32 -10.66 -3.05 -16.64
CA VAL A 32 -11.63 -4.07 -17.05
C VAL A 32 -13.01 -3.77 -16.47
N LEU A 33 -13.08 -3.46 -15.17
CA LEU A 33 -14.35 -3.22 -14.48
C LEU A 33 -15.03 -1.90 -14.89
N HIS A 34 -14.26 -0.88 -15.26
CA HIS A 34 -14.76 0.48 -15.49
C HIS A 34 -14.60 0.97 -16.92
N GLN A 35 -14.24 0.09 -17.87
CA GLN A 35 -13.99 0.44 -19.26
C GLN A 35 -15.06 1.37 -19.84
N GLU A 36 -16.34 0.98 -19.77
CA GLU A 36 -17.45 1.78 -20.30
C GLU A 36 -17.57 3.16 -19.65
N ARG A 37 -17.32 3.25 -18.33
CA ARG A 37 -17.38 4.53 -17.61
C ARG A 37 -16.21 5.43 -17.99
N ILE A 38 -15.02 4.86 -18.13
CA ILE A 38 -13.77 5.56 -18.41
C ILE A 38 -13.71 6.12 -19.84
N TYR A 39 -14.34 5.43 -20.79
CA TYR A 39 -14.38 5.83 -22.20
C TYR A 39 -15.72 6.45 -22.63
N GLY A 40 -16.73 6.42 -21.78
CA GLY A 40 -18.05 7.01 -22.02
C GLY A 40 -18.23 8.37 -21.34
N ALA A 41 -19.45 8.92 -21.48
CA ALA A 41 -19.84 10.22 -20.91
C ALA A 41 -19.81 10.26 -19.36
N ALA A 42 -19.78 9.10 -18.70
CA ALA A 42 -19.67 9.04 -17.25
C ALA A 42 -18.29 9.49 -16.73
N ALA A 43 -17.26 9.49 -17.58
CA ALA A 43 -15.91 9.92 -17.21
C ALA A 43 -15.88 11.37 -16.70
N ASP A 44 -16.72 12.25 -17.24
CA ASP A 44 -16.81 13.67 -16.86
C ASP A 44 -17.38 13.87 -15.44
N GLN A 45 -18.04 12.84 -14.89
CA GLN A 45 -18.59 12.83 -13.53
C GLN A 45 -17.64 12.14 -12.53
N MET A 46 -16.52 11.60 -13.00
CA MET A 46 -15.52 10.94 -12.17
C MET A 46 -14.39 11.91 -11.82
N ASP A 47 -13.75 11.68 -10.68
CA ASP A 47 -12.53 12.41 -10.35
C ASP A 47 -11.47 12.17 -11.44
N ALA A 48 -10.97 13.25 -12.04
CA ALA A 48 -10.01 13.20 -13.15
C ALA A 48 -8.74 12.41 -12.80
N ARG A 49 -8.33 12.37 -11.53
CA ARG A 49 -7.17 11.62 -11.04
C ARG A 49 -7.43 10.12 -11.06
N VAL A 50 -8.67 9.71 -10.75
CA VAL A 50 -9.10 8.31 -10.84
C VAL A 50 -9.12 7.87 -12.31
N VAL A 51 -9.72 8.67 -13.19
CA VAL A 51 -9.75 8.39 -14.63
C VAL A 51 -8.33 8.27 -15.19
N ARG A 52 -7.46 9.25 -14.90
CA ARG A 52 -6.05 9.23 -15.32
C ARG A 52 -5.34 7.96 -14.85
N ARG A 53 -5.50 7.60 -13.56
CA ARG A 53 -4.82 6.44 -12.98
C ARG A 53 -5.28 5.11 -13.59
N ILE A 54 -6.57 4.97 -13.89
CA ILE A 54 -7.11 3.77 -14.54
C ILE A 54 -6.62 3.69 -15.99
N LYS A 55 -6.64 4.80 -16.73
CA LYS A 55 -6.14 4.84 -18.13
C LYS A 55 -4.64 4.51 -18.26
N LEU A 56 -3.83 4.74 -17.23
CA LEU A 56 -2.43 4.30 -17.25
C LEU A 56 -2.28 2.78 -17.46
N ALA A 57 -3.27 1.98 -17.06
CA ALA A 57 -3.27 0.54 -17.26
C ALA A 57 -3.41 0.12 -18.73
N GLU A 58 -3.83 1.01 -19.63
CA GLU A 58 -3.85 0.75 -21.09
C GLU A 58 -2.47 0.39 -21.65
N ARG A 59 -1.40 0.86 -20.98
CA ARG A 59 -0.01 0.61 -21.37
C ARG A 59 0.49 -0.76 -20.94
N MET A 60 -0.23 -1.45 -20.06
CA MET A 60 0.17 -2.75 -19.53
C MET A 60 -0.14 -3.84 -20.56
N SER A 61 0.89 -4.56 -21.00
CA SER A 61 0.69 -5.72 -21.88
C SER A 61 0.22 -6.94 -21.09
N ALA A 62 -0.30 -7.95 -21.80
CA ALA A 62 -0.61 -9.24 -21.19
C ALA A 62 0.64 -9.90 -20.56
N VAL A 63 1.83 -9.66 -21.14
CA VAL A 63 3.10 -10.15 -20.59
C VAL A 63 3.41 -9.47 -19.26
N ASP A 64 3.25 -8.15 -19.18
CA ASP A 64 3.45 -7.38 -17.94
C ASP A 64 2.54 -7.88 -16.81
N LEU A 65 1.27 -8.13 -17.14
CA LEU A 65 0.29 -8.66 -16.21
C LEU A 65 0.70 -10.04 -15.67
N LEU A 66 1.08 -10.96 -16.57
CA LEU A 66 1.51 -12.31 -16.19
C LEU A 66 2.79 -12.29 -15.34
N VAL A 67 3.76 -11.43 -15.68
CA VAL A 67 4.98 -11.24 -14.89
C VAL A 67 4.65 -10.76 -13.48
N LEU A 68 3.77 -9.75 -13.35
CA LEU A 68 3.34 -9.24 -12.05
C LEU A 68 2.60 -10.29 -11.22
N GLN A 69 1.70 -11.07 -11.82
CA GLN A 69 0.97 -12.13 -11.13
C GLN A 69 1.89 -13.25 -10.62
N GLN A 70 2.84 -13.68 -11.46
CA GLN A 70 3.83 -14.69 -11.08
C GLN A 70 4.75 -14.18 -9.96
N ALA A 71 5.23 -12.95 -10.08
CA ALA A 71 6.04 -12.32 -9.04
C ALA A 71 5.27 -12.21 -7.73
N ARG A 72 4.00 -11.77 -7.77
CA ARG A 72 3.12 -11.71 -6.60
C ARG A 72 3.03 -13.04 -5.89
N ALA A 73 2.66 -14.11 -6.59
CA ALA A 73 2.55 -15.45 -6.00
C ALA A 73 3.87 -15.90 -5.36
N ARG A 74 4.99 -15.69 -6.04
CA ARG A 74 6.32 -16.04 -5.52
C ARG A 74 6.68 -15.24 -4.26
N THR A 75 6.52 -13.92 -4.29
CA THR A 75 6.88 -13.05 -3.16
C THR A 75 5.95 -13.23 -1.96
N MET A 76 4.67 -13.54 -2.19
CA MET A 76 3.75 -13.91 -1.10
C MET A 76 4.23 -15.16 -0.38
N ALA A 77 4.62 -16.19 -1.12
CA ALA A 77 5.14 -17.43 -0.54
C ALA A 77 6.45 -17.22 0.22
N SER A 78 7.44 -16.56 -0.39
CA SER A 78 8.77 -16.38 0.23
C SER A 78 8.72 -15.47 1.46
N THR A 79 7.93 -14.38 1.41
CA THR A 79 7.77 -13.50 2.57
C THR A 79 6.99 -14.17 3.69
N ALA A 80 5.98 -14.99 3.39
CA ALA A 80 5.27 -15.76 4.40
C ALA A 80 6.20 -16.77 5.11
N GLU A 81 7.06 -17.46 4.36
CA GLU A 81 8.07 -18.37 4.92
C GLU A 81 9.08 -17.62 5.80
N ALA A 82 9.62 -16.50 5.32
CA ALA A 82 10.61 -15.71 6.03
C ALA A 82 10.07 -15.08 7.32
N LEU A 83 8.79 -14.68 7.33
CA LEU A 83 8.14 -14.06 8.48
C LEU A 83 7.60 -15.09 9.47
N GLY A 84 7.05 -16.21 9.00
CA GLY A 84 6.29 -17.13 9.85
C GLY A 84 5.19 -16.37 10.60
N ASN A 85 5.25 -16.41 11.94
CA ASN A 85 4.31 -15.70 12.83
C ASN A 85 4.84 -14.32 13.30
N ALA A 86 5.88 -13.80 12.66
CA ALA A 86 6.40 -12.48 13.00
C ALA A 86 5.47 -11.37 12.51
N ILE A 87 5.40 -10.29 13.29
CA ILE A 87 4.71 -9.05 12.92
C ILE A 87 5.73 -8.07 12.40
N VAL A 88 5.49 -7.52 11.21
CA VAL A 88 6.27 -6.45 10.60
C VAL A 88 5.79 -5.12 11.18
N LEU A 89 6.74 -4.28 11.57
CA LEU A 89 6.49 -2.98 12.19
C LEU A 89 7.06 -1.86 11.32
N CYS A 90 6.26 -0.85 10.99
CA CYS A 90 6.71 0.35 10.30
C CYS A 90 5.77 1.54 10.58
N PRO A 91 6.16 2.79 10.27
CA PRO A 91 5.20 3.88 10.21
C PRO A 91 4.06 3.56 9.24
N THR A 92 2.82 3.95 9.52
CA THR A 92 1.69 3.69 8.61
C THR A 92 1.84 4.44 7.29
N THR A 93 2.21 5.72 7.37
CA THR A 93 2.49 6.58 6.22
C THR A 93 3.92 7.13 6.32
N ALA A 94 4.53 7.48 5.17
CA ALA A 94 5.88 8.04 5.16
C ALA A 94 5.93 9.51 5.61
N VAL A 95 4.79 10.19 5.57
CA VAL A 95 4.59 11.60 5.91
C VAL A 95 3.27 11.76 6.66
N THR A 96 3.17 12.80 7.48
CA THR A 96 1.92 13.23 8.13
C THR A 96 0.99 13.95 7.14
N ALA A 97 -0.19 14.35 7.63
CA ALA A 97 -1.20 14.99 6.81
C ALA A 97 -0.68 16.26 6.10
N MET A 98 -0.91 16.33 4.79
CA MET A 98 -0.52 17.48 3.96
C MET A 98 -1.70 18.42 3.74
N LYS A 99 -1.41 19.70 3.51
CA LYS A 99 -2.44 20.68 3.13
C LYS A 99 -3.10 20.27 1.81
N THR A 100 -4.42 20.39 1.73
CA THR A 100 -5.21 20.00 0.54
C THR A 100 -5.05 20.96 -0.63
N ALA A 101 -5.09 22.27 -0.38
CA ALA A 101 -5.12 23.28 -1.44
C ALA A 101 -4.00 23.13 -2.50
N PRO A 102 -2.72 22.88 -2.14
CA PRO A 102 -1.67 22.63 -3.14
C PRO A 102 -1.91 21.37 -3.99
N LEU A 103 -2.51 20.32 -3.41
CA LEU A 103 -2.77 19.04 -4.07
C LEU A 103 -3.99 19.11 -4.99
N GLU A 104 -4.94 20.01 -4.71
CA GLU A 104 -6.08 20.27 -5.58
C GLU A 104 -5.68 21.11 -6.79
N ALA A 105 -4.73 22.05 -6.61
CA ALA A 105 -4.24 22.92 -7.67
C ALA A 105 -3.27 22.22 -8.65
N ASP A 106 -2.51 21.21 -8.22
CA ASP A 106 -1.52 20.50 -9.04
C ASP A 106 -1.70 18.98 -8.91
N GLN A 107 -2.14 18.35 -10.01
CA GLN A 107 -2.31 16.89 -10.07
C GLN A 107 -1.00 16.13 -9.88
N ASP A 108 0.12 16.62 -10.43
CA ASP A 108 1.40 15.93 -10.27
C ASP A 108 1.91 16.07 -8.82
N ALA A 109 1.64 17.20 -8.14
CA ALA A 109 1.85 17.31 -6.70
C ALA A 109 1.01 16.28 -5.94
N PHE A 110 -0.26 16.11 -6.30
CA PHE A 110 -1.11 15.06 -5.72
C PHE A 110 -0.52 13.67 -5.93
N PHE A 111 -0.07 13.30 -7.14
CA PHE A 111 0.47 11.95 -7.38
C PHE A 111 1.77 11.69 -6.61
N ARG A 112 2.65 12.69 -6.47
CA ARG A 112 3.85 12.59 -5.61
C ARG A 112 3.47 12.38 -4.15
N ALA A 113 2.56 13.20 -3.62
CA ALA A 113 2.06 13.11 -2.26
C ALA A 113 1.34 11.77 -1.97
N ASN A 114 0.51 11.31 -2.90
CA ASN A 114 -0.21 10.05 -2.81
C ASN A 114 0.76 8.85 -2.81
N GLY A 115 1.82 8.90 -3.63
CA GLY A 115 2.86 7.88 -3.61
C GLY A 115 3.55 7.75 -2.26
N LEU A 116 3.90 8.87 -1.62
CA LEU A 116 4.46 8.87 -0.26
C LEU A 116 3.48 8.35 0.80
N THR A 117 2.21 8.72 0.66
CA THR A 117 1.14 8.31 1.59
C THR A 117 0.92 6.80 1.54
N LEU A 118 0.95 6.20 0.35
CA LEU A 118 0.67 4.78 0.15
C LEU A 118 1.91 3.88 0.24
N ARG A 119 3.13 4.44 0.29
CA ARG A 119 4.40 3.70 0.16
C ARG A 119 4.46 2.42 0.99
N ASN A 120 4.06 2.47 2.25
CA ASN A 120 4.17 1.34 3.17
C ASN A 120 2.96 0.40 3.05
N THR A 121 1.74 0.93 2.95
CA THR A 121 0.50 0.15 2.89
C THR A 121 0.32 -0.57 1.55
N SER A 122 0.87 -0.02 0.45
CA SER A 122 0.82 -0.66 -0.86
C SER A 122 1.58 -1.99 -0.91
N LEU A 123 2.61 -2.15 -0.08
CA LEU A 123 3.35 -3.42 0.02
C LEU A 123 2.44 -4.52 0.56
N GLY A 124 1.71 -4.24 1.64
CA GLY A 124 0.75 -5.18 2.23
C GLY A 124 -0.38 -5.53 1.26
N ASN A 125 -0.92 -4.56 0.52
CA ASN A 125 -1.92 -4.81 -0.51
C ASN A 125 -1.42 -5.75 -1.61
N PHE A 126 -0.17 -5.56 -2.05
CA PHE A 126 0.42 -6.42 -3.07
C PHE A 126 0.68 -7.83 -2.53
N LEU A 127 1.15 -7.95 -1.29
CA LEU A 127 1.51 -9.22 -0.65
C LEU A 127 0.34 -9.93 0.05
N ASP A 128 -0.88 -9.39 -0.04
CA ASP A 128 -2.05 -9.94 0.65
C ASP A 128 -1.85 -10.05 2.17
N TRP A 129 -1.14 -9.09 2.77
CA TRP A 129 -0.93 -9.04 4.20
C TRP A 129 -2.13 -8.40 4.92
N CYS A 130 -2.41 -8.88 6.13
CA CYS A 130 -3.28 -8.15 7.04
C CYS A 130 -2.48 -7.06 7.76
N GLY A 131 -3.15 -5.94 8.08
CA GLY A 131 -2.50 -4.77 8.67
C GLY A 131 -3.42 -3.98 9.60
N VAL A 132 -2.87 -3.45 10.69
CA VAL A 132 -3.58 -2.56 11.63
C VAL A 132 -2.68 -1.38 11.99
N SER A 133 -3.24 -0.17 11.88
CA SER A 133 -2.55 1.07 12.22
C SER A 133 -3.02 1.56 13.59
N ILE A 134 -2.09 1.75 14.52
CA ILE A 134 -2.36 2.29 15.86
C ILE A 134 -1.81 3.72 15.93
N PRO A 135 -2.58 4.71 16.43
CA PRO A 135 -2.06 6.05 16.69
C PRO A 135 -0.89 5.99 17.68
N ASN A 136 0.21 6.69 17.38
CA ASN A 136 1.41 6.66 18.20
C ASN A 136 1.98 8.06 18.54
N GLY A 137 1.09 9.06 18.57
CA GLY A 137 1.41 10.45 18.92
C GLY A 137 1.21 11.41 17.75
N THR A 138 2.01 12.48 17.76
CA THR A 138 2.00 13.54 16.75
C THR A 138 3.41 13.92 16.33
N ASP A 139 3.55 14.50 15.14
CA ASP A 139 4.80 15.14 14.71
C ASP A 139 5.00 16.51 15.40
N ALA A 140 6.04 17.24 14.97
CA ALA A 140 6.40 18.55 15.51
C ALA A 140 5.34 19.64 15.26
N ASP A 141 4.48 19.45 14.25
CA ASP A 141 3.39 20.38 13.90
C ASP A 141 2.05 19.92 14.51
N GLY A 142 2.06 18.90 15.38
CA GLY A 142 0.87 18.37 16.04
C GLY A 142 0.00 17.48 15.14
N MET A 143 0.51 17.03 13.99
CA MET A 143 -0.23 16.14 13.09
C MET A 143 -0.16 14.69 13.57
N PRO A 144 -1.28 13.94 13.59
CA PRO A 144 -1.29 12.55 14.04
C PRO A 144 -0.35 11.64 13.23
N THR A 145 0.37 10.77 13.94
CA THR A 145 1.18 9.70 13.35
C THR A 145 0.56 8.33 13.60
N GLY A 146 0.90 7.35 12.76
CA GLY A 146 0.43 5.97 12.89
C GLY A 146 1.57 4.97 12.87
N PHE A 147 1.40 3.88 13.61
CA PHE A 147 2.31 2.74 13.65
C PHE A 147 1.59 1.50 13.11
N LEU A 148 2.05 1.02 11.96
CA LEU A 148 1.47 -0.10 11.24
C LEU A 148 2.11 -1.41 11.70
N LEU A 149 1.26 -2.31 12.16
CA LEU A 149 1.57 -3.72 12.37
C LEU A 149 1.03 -4.51 11.18
N SER A 150 1.84 -5.38 10.58
CA SER A 150 1.42 -6.25 9.48
C SER A 150 1.83 -7.69 9.69
N ALA A 151 1.02 -8.63 9.21
CA ALA A 151 1.32 -10.05 9.21
C ALA A 151 0.92 -10.69 7.88
N SER A 152 1.50 -11.85 7.57
CA SER A 152 1.18 -12.60 6.36
C SER A 152 -0.31 -12.97 6.29
N SER A 153 -0.81 -13.21 5.08
CA SER A 153 -2.22 -13.54 4.81
C SER A 153 -2.79 -14.58 5.79
N GLY A 154 -4.01 -14.32 6.27
CA GLY A 154 -4.76 -15.20 7.16
C GLY A 154 -4.39 -15.13 8.64
N GLN A 155 -3.53 -14.20 9.06
CA GLN A 155 -3.12 -14.02 10.46
C GLN A 155 -3.89 -12.92 11.21
N ASP A 156 -5.01 -12.46 10.69
CA ASP A 156 -5.80 -11.33 11.20
C ASP A 156 -6.08 -11.41 12.71
N THR A 157 -6.57 -12.56 13.19
CA THR A 157 -6.86 -12.77 14.62
C THR A 157 -5.61 -12.64 15.48
N ALA A 158 -4.49 -13.23 15.05
CA ALA A 158 -3.23 -13.17 15.78
C ALA A 158 -2.65 -11.74 15.78
N LEU A 159 -2.74 -11.06 14.64
CA LEU A 159 -2.32 -9.67 14.49
C LEU A 159 -3.14 -8.74 15.39
N LEU A 160 -4.46 -8.85 15.39
CA LEU A 160 -5.33 -8.03 16.23
C LEU A 160 -5.14 -8.32 17.73
N ALA A 161 -4.94 -9.58 18.11
CA ALA A 161 -4.62 -9.93 19.50
C ALA A 161 -3.29 -9.31 19.95
N ALA A 162 -2.26 -9.34 19.10
CA ALA A 162 -0.98 -8.70 19.39
C ALA A 162 -1.10 -7.18 19.43
N ALA A 163 -1.83 -6.57 18.49
CA ALA A 163 -2.11 -5.14 18.45
C ALA A 163 -2.78 -4.66 19.73
N LEU A 164 -3.84 -5.34 20.16
CA LEU A 164 -4.52 -5.06 21.43
C LEU A 164 -3.56 -5.16 22.63
N GLY A 165 -2.70 -6.17 22.65
CA GLY A 165 -1.72 -6.36 23.73
C GLY A 165 -0.60 -5.32 23.80
N CYS A 166 -0.37 -4.55 22.73
CA CYS A 166 0.66 -3.51 22.69
C CYS A 166 0.11 -2.10 22.47
N GLU A 167 -1.21 -1.94 22.34
CA GLU A 167 -1.84 -0.66 21.99
C GLU A 167 -1.48 0.46 22.96
N GLU A 168 -1.60 0.24 24.26
CA GLU A 168 -1.25 1.23 25.30
C GLU A 168 0.23 1.63 25.23
N ILE A 169 1.13 0.69 24.95
CA ILE A 169 2.56 0.97 24.82
C ILE A 169 2.84 1.81 23.58
N ILE A 170 2.12 1.57 22.49
CA ILE A 170 2.29 2.29 21.22
C ILE A 170 1.70 3.70 21.30
N ARG A 171 0.56 3.86 21.98
CA ARG A 171 -0.09 5.16 22.17
C ARG A 171 0.71 6.08 23.10
N GLY A 172 1.45 5.50 24.05
CA GLY A 172 2.16 6.24 25.11
C GLY A 172 1.20 6.74 26.19
#